data_AF-A0A838TMC8-F1
#
_entry.id   AF-A0A838TMC8-F1
#
_cell.length_a   1.000
_cell.length_b   1.000
_cell.length_c   1.000
_cell.angle_alpha   90.00
_cell.angle_beta   90.00
_cell.angle_gamma   90.00
#
_symmetry.space_group_name_H-M   'P 1'
#
loop_
_entity.id
_entity.type
_entity.pdbx_description
1 polymer ?
#
loop_
_entity_poly.entity_id
_entity_poly.type
_entity_poly.pdbx_seq_one_letter_code
_entity_poly.pdbx_strand_id
1 'polypeptide(L)' 'MGEAAFDACAEISRIDLAMPNKHCLLLNFTPFGLENKNEVFVPTEEPFGLIEASLAREE' A
#
# COMPACT_ATOMS: atom_id res chain seq x y z
N MET A 1 0.62 11.85 -0.19
CA MET A 1 2.01 11.52 -0.60
C MET A 1 2.49 12.49 -1.68
N GLY A 2 1.89 12.49 -2.88
CA GLY A 2 2.31 13.38 -3.98
C GLY A 2 2.27 14.87 -3.62
N GLU A 3 1.15 15.34 -3.06
CA GLU A 3 0.99 16.75 -2.60
C GLU A 3 2.09 17.17 -1.62
N ALA A 4 2.31 16.40 -0.54
CA ALA A 4 3.37 16.70 0.43
C ALA A 4 4.79 16.74 -0.19
N ALA A 5 5.06 15.94 -1.22
CA ALA A 5 6.33 15.97 -1.93
C ALA A 5 6.48 17.23 -2.80
N PHE A 6 5.38 17.70 -3.41
CA PHE A 6 5.35 19.01 -4.07
C PHE A 6 5.58 20.16 -3.07
N ASP A 7 4.93 20.14 -1.91
CA ASP A 7 5.12 21.21 -0.93
C ASP A 7 6.57 21.30 -0.41
N ALA A 8 7.24 20.15 -0.27
CA ALA A 8 8.60 20.07 0.23
C ALA A 8 9.68 20.43 -0.82
N CYS A 9 9.40 20.27 -2.12
CA CYS A 9 10.37 20.54 -3.19
C CYS A 9 9.68 21.22 -4.37
N ALA A 10 9.93 22.53 -4.51
CA ALA A 10 9.34 23.37 -5.53
C ALA A 10 9.76 22.98 -6.96
N GLU A 11 10.96 22.41 -7.10
CA GLU A 11 11.57 22.03 -8.39
C GLU A 11 10.95 20.77 -9.00
N ILE A 12 10.20 19.97 -8.21
CA ILE A 12 9.49 18.81 -8.73
C ILE A 12 8.24 19.27 -9.48
N SER A 13 8.16 18.93 -10.77
CA SER A 13 7.03 19.24 -11.64
C SER A 13 6.06 18.07 -11.84
N ARG A 14 6.51 16.83 -11.66
CA ARG A 14 5.74 15.60 -11.84
C ARG A 14 6.17 14.50 -10.88
N ILE A 15 5.22 13.68 -10.44
CA ILE A 15 5.43 12.50 -9.60
C ILE A 15 4.60 11.35 -10.16
N ASP A 16 5.24 10.20 -10.38
CA ASP A 16 4.58 8.94 -10.72
C ASP A 16 4.69 7.98 -9.52
N LEU A 17 3.57 7.39 -9.10
CA LEU A 17 3.46 6.49 -7.95
C LEU A 17 2.98 5.12 -8.40
N ALA A 18 3.70 4.08 -7.98
CA ALA A 18 3.28 2.69 -8.04
C ALA A 18 3.20 2.14 -6.61
N MET A 19 1.99 1.78 -6.16
CA MET A 19 1.69 1.41 -4.78
C MET A 19 1.09 0.01 -4.76
N PRO A 20 1.92 -1.05 -4.79
CA PRO A 20 1.43 -2.42 -4.66
C PRO A 20 0.88 -2.65 -3.25
N ASN A 21 -0.36 -3.10 -3.14
CA ASN A 21 -0.95 -3.59 -1.90
C ASN A 21 -0.48 -5.02 -1.65
N LYS A 22 0.64 -5.16 -0.94
CA LYS A 22 1.15 -6.45 -0.49
C LYS A 22 0.22 -7.03 0.58
N HIS A 23 -0.44 -8.13 0.25
CA HIS A 23 -1.43 -8.73 1.14
C HIS A 23 -0.75 -9.45 2.31
N CYS A 24 -1.05 -9.01 3.52
CA CYS A 24 -0.78 -9.73 4.76
C CYS A 24 -2.13 -10.21 5.30
N LEU A 25 -2.54 -11.42 4.92
CA LEU A 25 -3.87 -11.95 5.22
C LEU A 25 -3.91 -12.50 6.65
N LEU A 26 -4.99 -12.21 7.39
CA LEU A 26 -5.14 -12.72 8.75
C LEU A 26 -5.25 -14.25 8.74
N LEU A 27 -4.38 -14.92 9.49
CA LEU A 27 -4.38 -16.38 9.53
C LEU A 27 -5.60 -16.91 10.28
N ASN A 28 -6.32 -17.85 9.66
CA ASN A 28 -7.51 -18.45 10.27
C ASN A 28 -7.11 -19.52 11.30
N PHE A 29 -7.35 -19.23 12.58
CA PHE A 29 -7.12 -20.16 13.69
C PHE A 29 -8.34 -20.97 14.14
N THR A 30 -9.52 -20.74 13.53
CA THR A 30 -10.74 -21.51 13.81
C THR A 30 -10.53 -23.03 13.78
N PRO A 31 -9.76 -23.61 12.83
CA PRO A 31 -9.48 -25.06 12.82
C PRO A 31 -8.76 -25.58 14.06
N PHE A 32 -8.08 -24.70 14.82
CA PHE A 32 -7.37 -25.03 16.04
C PHE A 32 -8.18 -24.68 17.31
N GLY A 33 -9.41 -24.19 17.16
CA GLY A 33 -10.23 -23.74 18.30
C GLY A 33 -9.72 -22.47 18.97
N LEU A 34 -8.92 -21.66 18.26
CA LEU A 34 -8.33 -20.43 18.76
C LEU A 34 -8.82 -19.21 17.96
N GLU A 35 -8.81 -18.05 18.62
CA GLU A 35 -9.06 -16.75 17.98
C GLU A 35 -7.71 -16.10 17.60
N ASN A 36 -7.64 -15.50 16.40
CA ASN A 36 -6.52 -14.67 16.01
C ASN A 36 -6.89 -13.19 16.19
N LYS A 37 -6.30 -12.51 17.18
CA LYS A 37 -6.62 -11.13 17.54
C LYS A 37 -5.88 -10.09 16.69
N ASN A 38 -5.81 -10.32 15.37
CA ASN A 38 -5.00 -9.53 14.44
C ASN A 38 -3.51 -9.55 14.78
N GLU A 39 -2.99 -10.72 15.15
CA GLU A 39 -1.60 -10.89 15.58
C GLU A 39 -0.76 -11.65 14.55
N VAL A 40 -1.32 -12.69 13.94
CA VAL A 40 -0.58 -13.56 13.00
C VAL A 40 -1.14 -13.43 11.59
N PHE A 41 -0.28 -13.10 10.64
CA PHE A 41 -0.64 -12.87 9.25
C PHE A 41 0.21 -13.73 8.30
N VAL A 42 -0.35 -14.02 7.13
CA VAL A 42 0.33 -14.71 6.02
C VAL A 42 0.66 -13.68 4.94
N PRO A 43 1.94 -13.35 4.72
CA PRO A 43 2.36 -12.58 3.56
C PRO A 43 2.09 -13.37 2.28
N THR A 44 1.40 -12.75 1.33
CA THR A 44 1.13 -13.33 0.01
C THR A 44 1.86 -12.50 -1.04
N GLU A 45 2.68 -13.18 -1.85
CA GLU A 45 3.46 -12.53 -2.91
C GLU A 45 2.56 -12.13 -4.08
N GLU A 46 1.75 -13.04 -4.60
CA GLU A 46 0.86 -12.81 -5.76
C GLU A 46 -0.48 -13.58 -5.62
N PRO A 47 -1.59 -13.07 -6.21
CA PRO A 47 -1.72 -11.76 -6.85
C PRO A 47 -1.75 -10.63 -5.81
N PHE A 48 -1.40 -9.41 -6.22
CA PHE A 48 -1.54 -8.20 -5.41
C PHE A 48 -2.26 -7.10 -6.19
N GLY A 49 -2.98 -6.24 -5.46
CA GLY A 49 -3.55 -5.03 -6.06
C GLY A 49 -2.44 -4.03 -6.38
N LEU A 50 -2.38 -3.53 -7.61
CA LEU A 50 -1.49 -2.43 -7.98
C LEU A 50 -2.31 -1.14 -8.11
N ILE A 51 -1.96 -0.13 -7.31
CA ILE A 51 -2.56 1.21 -7.38
C ILE A 51 -1.53 2.15 -7.99
N GLU A 52 -1.89 2.81 -9.08
CA GLU A 52 -0.99 3.72 -9.80
C GLU A 52 -1.59 5.12 -9.90
N ALA A 53 -0.72 6.14 -9.89
CA ALA A 53 -1.12 7.53 -10.09
C ALA A 53 0.02 8.35 -10.68
N SER A 54 -0.33 9.27 -11.58
CA SER A 54 0.57 10.32 -12.09
C SER A 54 0.02 11.68 -11.66
N LEU A 55 0.85 12.49 -11.01
CA LEU A 55 0.51 13.83 -10.54
C LEU A 55 1.47 14.84 -11.18
N ALA A 56 0.94 15.99 -11.57
CA ALA A 56 1.72 17.13 -12.04
C ALA A 56 1.15 18.40 -11.41
N ARG A 57 1.98 19.46 -11.33
CA ARG A 57 1.47 20.79 -10.95
C ARG A 57 0.60 21.34 -12.07
N GLU A 58 -0.44 22.09 -11.70
CA GLU A 58 -1.17 22.92 -12.64
C GLU A 58 -0.24 24.03 -13.16
N GLU A 59 -0.34 24.36 -14.45
CA GLU A 59 0.45 25.43 -15.09
C GLU A 59 0.08 26.83 -14.57
#